data_AF-A0A840QP31-F1
#
_entry.id   AF-A0A840QP31-F1
#
_cell.length_a   1.000
_cell.length_b   1.000
_cell.length_c   1.000
_cell.angle_alpha   90.00
_cell.angle_beta   90.00
_cell.angle_gamma   90.00
#
_symmetry.space_group_name_H-M   'P 1'
#
loop_
_entity.id
_entity.type
_entity.pdbx_description
1 polymer ?
#
loop_
_entity_poly.entity_id
_entity_poly.type
_entity_poly.pdbx_seq_one_letter_code
_entity_poly.pdbx_strand_id
1 'polypeptide(L)'
;METTIIIMFALSTILFILSLLQKDRSSKFEEQLENQSIRYMQEMYQLKRKISSLEEALLSSETFDNSLNRDDALAMYEDGYSIEEIAQFANITPEDVESLLANQ
;
A
#
# COMPACT_ATOMS: atom_id res chain seq x y z
N MET A 1 -14.02 32.18 -58.88
CA MET A 1 -15.11 31.20 -58.87
C MET A 1 -14.56 29.77 -58.90
N GLU A 2 -13.71 29.42 -59.87
CA GLU A 2 -13.12 28.08 -60.01
C GLU A 2 -12.21 27.67 -58.83
N THR A 3 -11.38 28.59 -58.33
CA THR A 3 -10.49 28.35 -57.18
C THR A 3 -11.23 28.12 -55.87
N THR A 4 -12.35 28.80 -55.66
CA THR A 4 -13.20 28.64 -54.46
C THR A 4 -13.79 27.23 -54.38
N ILE A 5 -14.21 26.67 -55.52
CA ILE A 5 -14.75 25.30 -55.61
C ILE A 5 -13.65 24.27 -55.29
N ILE A 6 -12.44 24.47 -55.83
CA ILE A 6 -11.29 23.59 -55.58
C ILE A 6 -10.90 23.60 -54.09
N ILE A 7 -10.88 24.77 -53.44
CA ILE A 7 -10.55 24.88 -52.01
C ILE A 7 -11.62 24.21 -51.15
N MET A 8 -12.91 24.42 -51.44
CA MET A 8 -14.00 23.74 -50.73
C MET A 8 -13.96 22.23 -50.89
N PHE A 9 -13.63 21.76 -52.09
CA PHE A 9 -13.47 20.33 -52.36
C PHE A 9 -12.28 19.74 -51.58
N ALA A 10 -11.12 20.40 -51.61
CA ALA A 10 -9.95 19.99 -50.86
C ALA A 10 -10.20 19.98 -49.34
N LEU A 11 -10.88 21.01 -48.81
CA LEU A 11 -11.24 21.09 -47.39
C LEU A 11 -12.16 19.94 -46.98
N SER A 12 -13.16 19.62 -47.81
CA SER A 12 -14.06 18.49 -47.60
C SER A 12 -13.33 17.15 -47.62
N THR A 13 -12.43 16.93 -48.59
CA THR A 13 -11.60 15.73 -48.65
C THR A 13 -10.71 15.59 -47.40
N ILE A 14 -10.10 16.68 -46.94
CA ILE A 14 -9.27 16.69 -45.73
C ILE A 14 -10.12 16.37 -44.49
N LEU A 15 -11.28 17.00 -44.33
CA LEU A 15 -12.20 16.71 -43.22
C LEU A 15 -12.69 15.26 -43.24
N PHE A 16 -12.95 14.71 -44.43
CA PHE A 16 -13.39 13.33 -44.59
C PHE A 16 -12.31 12.34 -44.14
N ILE A 17 -11.05 12.57 -44.54
CA ILE A 17 -9.91 11.75 -44.10
C ILE A 17 -9.73 11.84 -42.57
N LEU A 18 -9.84 13.03 -41.99
CA LEU A 18 -9.75 13.23 -40.54
C LEU A 18 -10.89 12.53 -39.79
N SER A 19 -12.11 12.55 -40.33
CA SER A 19 -13.28 11.90 -39.75
C SER A 19 -13.12 10.38 -39.69
N LEU A 20 -12.55 9.78 -40.74
CA LEU A 20 -12.26 8.34 -40.77
C LEU A 20 -11.21 7.95 -39.71
N LEU A 21 -10.19 8.78 -39.52
CA LEU A 21 -9.13 8.52 -38.53
C LEU A 21 -9.62 8.69 -37.08
N GLN A 22 -10.55 9.62 -36.84
CA GLN A 22 -11.10 9.88 -35.50
C GLN A 22 -12.03 8.74 -35.03
N LYS A 23 -12.84 8.19 -35.94
CA LYS A 23 -13.78 7.09 -35.63
C LYS A 23 -13.07 5.83 -35.13
N ASP A 24 -11.92 5.49 -35.71
CA ASP A 24 -11.13 4.33 -35.27
C ASP A 24 -10.35 4.56 -33.97
N ARG A 25 -10.01 5.82 -33.65
CA ARG A 25 -9.27 6.16 -32.41
C ARG A 25 -10.18 6.23 -31.19
N SER A 26 -11.37 6.82 -31.28
CA SER A 26 -12.22 7.00 -30.08
C SER A 26 -12.72 5.66 -29.54
N SER A 27 -13.11 4.74 -30.43
CA SER A 27 -13.60 3.41 -30.05
C SER A 27 -12.50 2.54 -29.40
N LYS A 28 -11.28 2.56 -29.95
CA LYS A 28 -10.15 1.80 -29.37
C LYS A 28 -9.62 2.39 -28.07
N PHE A 29 -9.86 3.68 -27.82
CA PHE A 29 -9.42 4.35 -26.59
C PHE A 29 -10.35 4.05 -25.42
N GLU A 30 -11.67 4.01 -25.64
CA GLU A 30 -12.64 3.54 -24.64
C GLU A 30 -12.39 2.07 -24.24
N GLU A 31 -12.17 1.18 -25.22
CA GLU A 31 -11.99 -0.26 -24.97
C GLU A 31 -10.68 -0.58 -24.22
N GLN A 32 -9.62 0.20 -24.45
CA GLN A 32 -8.36 0.11 -23.69
C GLN A 32 -8.50 0.66 -22.26
N LEU A 33 -9.32 1.69 -22.07
CA LEU A 33 -9.65 2.24 -20.75
C LEU A 33 -10.48 1.26 -19.92
N GLU A 34 -11.45 0.58 -20.52
CA GLU A 34 -12.30 -0.41 -19.85
C GLU A 34 -11.48 -1.60 -19.35
N ASN A 35 -10.62 -2.17 -20.23
CA ASN A 35 -9.77 -3.29 -19.85
C ASN A 35 -8.70 -2.92 -18.81
N GLN A 36 -8.13 -1.71 -18.86
CA GLN A 36 -7.23 -1.24 -17.81
C GLN A 36 -7.97 -0.99 -16.49
N SER A 37 -9.15 -0.37 -16.54
CA SER A 37 -9.98 -0.08 -15.36
C SER A 37 -10.38 -1.35 -14.60
N ILE A 38 -10.77 -2.41 -15.32
CA ILE A 38 -11.11 -3.71 -14.72
C ILE A 38 -9.89 -4.31 -13.99
N ARG A 39 -8.69 -4.24 -14.59
CA ARG A 39 -7.46 -4.72 -13.94
C ARG A 39 -7.10 -3.90 -12.71
N TYR A 40 -7.19 -2.57 -12.78
CA TYR A 40 -6.94 -1.70 -11.62
C TYR A 40 -7.92 -1.95 -10.48
N MET A 41 -9.20 -2.18 -10.77
CA MET A 41 -10.18 -2.53 -9.75
C MET A 41 -9.81 -3.86 -9.06
N GLN A 42 -9.46 -4.89 -9.84
CA GLN A 42 -9.02 -6.17 -9.28
C GLN A 42 -7.76 -6.03 -8.42
N GLU A 43 -6.77 -5.26 -8.88
CA GLU A 43 -5.54 -4.98 -8.13
C GLU A 43 -5.84 -4.24 -6.82
N MET A 44 -6.75 -3.25 -6.84
CA MET A 44 -7.20 -2.54 -5.65
C MET A 44 -7.91 -3.46 -4.65
N TYR A 45 -8.77 -4.37 -5.12
CA TYR A 45 -9.43 -5.37 -4.26
C TYR A 45 -8.40 -6.29 -3.58
N GLN A 46 -7.39 -6.75 -4.32
CA GLN A 46 -6.32 -7.57 -3.76
C GLN A 46 -5.48 -6.80 -2.74
N LEU A 47 -5.19 -5.52 -3.00
CA LEU A 47 -4.47 -4.66 -2.07
C LEU A 47 -5.26 -4.45 -0.77
N LYS A 48 -6.56 -4.14 -0.88
CA LYS A 48 -7.45 -3.96 0.28
C LYS A 48 -7.52 -5.23 1.14
N ARG A 49 -7.56 -6.41 0.51
CA ARG A 49 -7.49 -7.71 1.19
C ARG A 49 -6.19 -7.91 1.97
N LYS A 50 -5.04 -7.57 1.37
CA LYS A 50 -3.73 -7.67 2.04
C LYS A 50 -3.62 -6.74 3.25
N ILE A 51 -4.09 -5.50 3.09
CA ILE A 51 -4.14 -4.52 4.19
C ILE A 51 -5.03 -5.05 5.32
N SER A 52 -6.23 -5.54 5.02
CA SER A 52 -7.13 -6.10 6.02
C SER A 52 -6.52 -7.30 6.77
N SER A 53 -5.79 -8.19 6.08
CA SER A 53 -5.09 -9.30 6.75
C SER A 53 -3.92 -8.82 7.63
N LEU A 54 -3.26 -7.73 7.25
CA LEU A 54 -2.20 -7.11 8.06
C LEU A 54 -2.78 -6.42 9.29
N GLU A 55 -3.92 -5.73 9.16
CA GLU A 55 -4.65 -5.15 10.28
C GLU A 55 -5.13 -6.21 11.26
N GLU A 56 -5.67 -7.33 10.77
CA GLU A 56 -6.10 -8.45 11.62
C GLU A 56 -4.92 -9.12 12.33
N ALA A 57 -3.77 -9.25 11.65
CA ALA A 57 -2.54 -9.72 12.26
C ALA A 57 -2.02 -8.74 13.32
N LEU A 58 -2.08 -7.42 13.08
CA LEU A 58 -1.65 -6.39 14.02
C LEU A 58 -2.57 -6.32 15.25
N LEU A 59 -3.89 -6.37 15.05
CA LEU A 59 -4.89 -6.41 16.12
C LEU A 59 -4.77 -7.68 16.97
N SER A 60 -4.51 -8.83 16.32
CA SER A 60 -4.19 -10.08 17.01
C SER A 60 -2.84 -10.01 17.70
N SER A 61 -1.93 -9.18 17.19
CA SER A 61 -0.64 -8.88 17.80
C SER A 61 -0.71 -7.75 18.81
N GLU A 62 -1.89 -7.26 19.26
CA GLU A 62 -1.95 -6.58 20.55
C GLU A 62 -1.70 -7.56 21.73
N THR A 63 -1.60 -8.87 21.44
CA THR A 63 -0.80 -9.81 22.23
C THR A 63 0.61 -9.96 21.66
N PHE A 64 1.26 -8.86 21.25
CA PHE A 64 2.71 -8.80 21.15
C PHE A 64 3.16 -9.11 22.56
N ASP A 65 3.63 -10.33 22.73
CA ASP A 65 4.27 -10.78 23.95
C ASP A 65 5.50 -9.88 24.10
N ASN A 66 5.35 -8.76 24.81
CA ASN A 66 6.44 -8.00 25.42
C ASN A 66 7.01 -8.83 26.57
N SER A 67 7.19 -10.14 26.36
CA SER A 67 7.89 -10.99 27.29
C SER A 67 9.36 -10.61 27.17
N LEU A 68 9.75 -9.68 28.04
CA LEU A 68 11.15 -9.45 28.35
C LEU A 68 11.76 -10.82 28.66
N ASN A 69 12.66 -11.28 27.79
CA ASN A 69 13.33 -12.54 28.01
C ASN A 69 14.39 -12.34 29.10
N ARG A 70 14.73 -13.40 29.84
CA ARG A 70 15.73 -13.32 30.91
C ARG A 70 17.06 -12.75 30.41
N ASP A 71 17.49 -13.18 29.23
CA ASP A 71 18.77 -12.76 28.65
C ASP A 71 18.78 -11.25 28.34
N ASP A 72 17.65 -10.70 27.91
CA ASP A 72 17.49 -9.27 27.63
C ASP A 72 17.46 -8.46 28.94
N ALA A 73 16.78 -8.97 29.98
CA ALA A 73 16.76 -8.35 31.31
C ALA A 73 18.16 -8.37 31.97
N LEU A 74 18.92 -9.46 31.80
CA LEU A 74 20.29 -9.59 32.31
C LEU A 74 21.23 -8.59 31.63
N ALA A 75 21.17 -8.47 30.31
CA ALA A 75 22.00 -7.51 29.57
C ALA A 75 21.74 -6.07 30.03
N MET A 76 20.47 -5.69 30.23
CA MET A 76 20.12 -4.37 30.74
C MET A 76 20.61 -4.15 32.19
N TYR A 77 20.54 -5.18 33.03
CA TYR A 77 21.03 -5.09 34.40
C TYR A 77 22.57 -4.96 34.46
N GLU A 78 23.29 -5.69 33.60
CA GLU A 78 24.75 -5.58 33.46
C GLU A 78 25.19 -4.22 32.87
N ASP A 79 24.39 -3.64 31.97
CA ASP A 79 24.60 -2.29 31.42
C ASP A 79 24.34 -1.17 32.45
N GLY A 80 23.82 -1.52 33.63
CA GLY A 80 23.65 -0.61 34.77
C GLY A 80 22.27 0.01 34.91
N TYR A 81 21.26 -0.48 34.18
CA TYR A 81 19.86 -0.05 34.37
C TYR A 81 19.26 -0.65 35.65
N SER A 82 18.43 0.14 36.34
CA SER A 82 17.73 -0.33 37.54
C SER A 82 16.54 -1.24 37.19
N ILE A 83 16.12 -2.06 38.15
CA ILE A 83 14.99 -3.00 37.98
C ILE A 83 13.71 -2.24 37.58
N GLU A 84 13.52 -1.03 38.13
CA GLU A 84 12.40 -0.14 37.83
C GLU A 84 12.47 0.43 36.41
N GLU A 85 13.68 0.74 35.92
CA GLU A 85 13.89 1.23 34.55
C GLU A 85 13.62 0.13 33.53
N ILE A 86 14.11 -1.09 33.79
CA ILE A 86 13.87 -2.27 32.94
C ILE A 86 12.38 -2.59 32.87
N ALA A 87 11.68 -2.55 34.02
CA ALA A 87 10.24 -2.73 34.11
C ALA A 87 9.47 -1.68 33.29
N GLN A 88 9.91 -0.42 33.35
CA GLN A 88 9.31 0.67 32.59
C GLN A 88 9.56 0.54 31.08
N PHE A 89 10.74 0.09 30.65
CA PHE A 89 11.06 -0.11 29.24
C PHE A 89 10.27 -1.24 28.59
N ALA A 90 10.06 -2.32 29.32
CA ALA A 90 9.35 -3.50 28.83
C ALA A 90 7.87 -3.53 29.18
N ASN A 91 7.38 -2.52 29.91
CA ASN A 91 6.00 -2.42 30.36
C ASN A 91 5.56 -3.66 31.18
N ILE A 92 6.47 -4.19 32.01
CA ILE A 92 6.21 -5.29 32.96
C ILE A 92 6.37 -4.79 34.40
N THR A 93 5.97 -5.58 35.40
CA THR A 93 6.16 -5.17 36.79
C THR A 93 7.61 -5.34 37.24
N PRO A 94 8.12 -4.50 38.16
CA PRO A 94 9.47 -4.70 38.71
C PRO A 94 9.62 -6.05 39.42
N GLU A 95 8.53 -6.60 39.94
CA GLU A 95 8.48 -7.92 40.57
C GLU A 95 8.67 -9.05 39.53
N ASP A 96 8.13 -8.89 38.32
CA ASP A 96 8.37 -9.82 37.22
C ASP A 96 9.83 -9.77 36.75
N VAL A 97 10.44 -8.58 36.66
CA VAL A 97 11.88 -8.42 36.35
C VAL A 97 12.74 -9.11 37.41
N GLU A 98 12.44 -8.92 38.69
CA GLU A 98 13.17 -9.56 39.79
C GLU A 98 13.04 -11.09 39.72
N SER A 99 11.85 -11.60 39.41
CA SER A 99 11.64 -13.05 39.23
C SER A 99 12.44 -13.63 38.05
N LEU A 100 12.59 -12.86 36.96
CA LEU A 100 13.40 -13.26 35.81
C LEU A 100 14.90 -13.29 36.14
N LEU A 101 15.38 -12.38 36.98
CA LEU A 101 16.79 -12.30 37.39
C LEU A 101 17.14 -13.27 38.55
N ALA A 102 16.19 -13.56 39.44
CA ALA A 102 16.41 -14.38 40.64
C ALA A 102 16.48 -15.89 40.39
N ASN A 103 15.91 -16.38 39.27
CA ASN A 103 15.79 -17.80 38.97
C ASN A 103 17.12 -18.40 38.47
N GLN A 104 18.13 -18.57 39.34
CA GLN A 104 19.47 -19.08 38.97
C GLN A 104 19.55 -20.60 38.81
#